data_AF-A0A8T5MFL6-F1
#
_entry.id   AF-A0A8T5MFL6-F1
#
_cell.length_a   1.000
_cell.length_b   1.000
_cell.length_c   1.000
_cell.angle_alpha   90.00
_cell.angle_beta   90.00
_cell.angle_gamma   90.00
#
_symmetry.space_group_name_H-M   'P 1'
#
loop_
_entity.id
_entity.type
_entity.pdbx_description
1 polymer ?
#
loop_
_entity_poly.entity_id
_entity_poly.type
_entity_poly.pdbx_seq_one_letter_code
_entity_poly.pdbx_strand_id
1 'polypeptide(L)'
;MRVKFASGNQRKFIDGALIGVSAPSLRELGRRININYQTLKNYYSERRLLPEELFETLCKIADIDKSKISFEEIHDNWGQVKGGKKNKRDT
;
A
#
# COMPACT_ATOMS: atom_id res chain seq x y z
N MET A 1 8.50 -0.72 -7.24
CA MET A 1 7.26 -0.62 -8.03
C MET A 1 6.07 -0.36 -7.12
N ARG A 2 5.05 0.35 -7.63
CA ARG A 2 3.82 0.71 -6.90
C ARG A 2 2.61 0.15 -7.62
N VAL A 3 1.64 -0.31 -6.85
CA VAL A 3 0.35 -0.78 -7.36
C VAL A 3 -0.65 0.36 -7.26
N LYS A 4 -1.23 0.75 -8.39
CA LYS A 4 -2.26 1.76 -8.50
C LYS A 4 -3.59 1.10 -8.80
N PHE A 5 -4.57 1.38 -7.95
CA PHE A 5 -5.94 0.97 -8.14
C PHE A 5 -6.75 2.12 -8.74
N ALA A 6 -7.86 1.81 -9.39
CA ALA A 6 -8.90 2.80 -9.64
C ALA A 6 -9.42 3.37 -8.30
N SER A 7 -9.88 4.61 -8.30
CA SER A 7 -10.39 5.29 -7.10
C SER A 7 -11.45 4.46 -6.38
N GLY A 8 -11.28 4.29 -5.07
CA GLY A 8 -12.14 3.46 -4.21
C GLY A 8 -11.81 1.97 -4.20
N ASN A 9 -11.08 1.44 -5.19
CA ASN A 9 -10.77 0.01 -5.26
C ASN A 9 -9.60 -0.39 -4.34
N GLN A 10 -8.70 0.53 -4.02
CA GLN A 10 -7.63 0.25 -3.05
C GLN A 10 -8.21 0.07 -1.64
N ARG A 11 -9.19 0.90 -1.27
CA ARG A 11 -9.93 0.71 -0.02
C ARG A 11 -10.64 -0.64 0.02
N LYS A 12 -11.40 -0.97 -1.03
CA LYS A 12 -12.11 -2.26 -1.15
C LYS A 12 -11.16 -3.46 -1.08
N PHE A 13 -9.98 -3.35 -1.68
CA PHE A 13 -8.95 -4.38 -1.59
C PHE A 13 -8.51 -4.61 -0.14
N ILE A 14 -8.24 -3.53 0.61
CA ILE A 14 -7.85 -3.63 2.02
C ILE A 14 -9.01 -4.14 2.89
N ASP A 15 -10.26 -3.75 2.60
CA ASP A 15 -11.45 -4.32 3.25
C ASP A 15 -11.55 -5.83 2.98
N GLY A 16 -11.29 -6.28 1.75
CA GLY A 16 -11.19 -7.69 1.41
C GLY A 16 -10.09 -8.41 2.18
N ALA A 17 -8.93 -7.76 2.35
CA ALA A 17 -7.84 -8.32 3.15
C ALA A 17 -8.18 -8.44 4.64
N LEU A 18 -8.94 -7.48 5.19
CA LEU A 18 -9.46 -7.57 6.56
C LEU A 18 -10.37 -8.79 6.73
N ILE A 19 -11.25 -9.04 5.76
CA ILE A 19 -12.18 -10.18 5.77
C ILE A 19 -11.40 -11.50 5.64
N GLY A 20 -10.53 -11.63 4.63
CA GLY A 20 -9.78 -12.87 4.39
C GLY A 20 -8.89 -13.26 5.57
N VAL A 21 -8.31 -12.28 6.25
CA VAL A 21 -7.49 -12.50 7.45
C VAL A 21 -8.33 -12.60 8.74
N SER A 22 -9.64 -12.35 8.69
CA SER A 22 -10.49 -12.24 9.88
C SER A 22 -9.94 -11.25 10.91
N ALA A 23 -9.48 -10.09 10.43
CA ALA A 23 -8.98 -9.00 11.26
C ALA A 23 -10.11 -7.99 11.53
N PRO A 24 -10.46 -7.70 12.79
CA PRO A 24 -11.57 -6.79 13.13
C PRO A 24 -11.25 -5.32 12.86
N SER A 25 -9.98 -4.96 12.62
CA SER A 25 -9.58 -3.58 12.35
C SER A 25 -8.27 -3.49 11.57
N LEU A 26 -8.05 -2.35 10.92
CA LEU A 26 -6.77 -2.00 10.29
C LEU A 26 -5.57 -2.09 11.26
N ARG A 27 -5.80 -1.84 12.56
CA ARG A 27 -4.74 -1.95 13.56
C ARG A 27 -4.31 -3.40 13.77
N GLU A 28 -5.27 -4.32 13.79
CA GLU A 28 -5.00 -5.76 13.90
C GLU A 28 -4.30 -6.28 12.64
N LEU A 29 -4.78 -5.89 11.46
CA LEU A 29 -4.14 -6.25 10.19
C LEU A 29 -2.70 -5.73 10.14
N GLY A 30 -2.48 -4.49 10.55
CA GLY A 30 -1.14 -3.90 10.66
C GLY A 30 -0.22 -4.69 11.58
N ARG A 31 -0.70 -5.18 12.73
CA ARG A 31 0.09 -6.04 13.62
C ARG A 31 0.51 -7.35 12.95
N ARG A 32 -0.39 -7.99 12.19
CA ARG A 32 -0.11 -9.28 11.52
C ARG A 32 0.94 -9.16 10.42
N ILE A 33 0.97 -8.03 9.71
CA ILE A 33 1.93 -7.76 8.63
C ILE A 33 3.09 -6.85 9.06
N ASN A 34 3.22 -6.60 10.36
CA ASN A 34 4.25 -5.73 10.93
C ASN A 34 4.31 -4.31 10.31
N ILE A 35 3.14 -3.71 10.04
CA ILE A 35 3.01 -2.35 9.54
C ILE A 35 2.27 -1.49 10.56
N ASN A 36 2.80 -0.28 10.77
CA ASN A 36 2.15 0.72 11.62
C ASN A 36 0.75 1.07 11.09
N TYR A 37 -0.24 1.11 11.99
CA TYR A 37 -1.59 1.57 11.72
C TYR A 37 -1.65 2.86 10.88
N GLN A 38 -0.81 3.87 11.15
CA GLN A 38 -0.83 5.13 10.42
C GLN A 38 -0.42 4.95 8.95
N THR A 39 0.56 4.07 8.69
CA THR A 39 0.97 3.70 7.33
C THR A 39 -0.16 2.99 6.62
N LEU A 40 -0.78 2.01 7.27
CA LEU A 40 -1.92 1.28 6.72
C LEU A 40 -3.12 2.20 6.45
N LYS A 41 -3.39 3.15 7.34
CA LYS A 41 -4.45 4.16 7.19
C LYS A 41 -4.23 5.06 5.98
N ASN A 42 -2.98 5.42 5.68
CA ASN A 42 -2.65 6.19 4.48
C ASN A 42 -2.96 5.42 3.20
N TYR A 43 -2.69 4.11 3.18
CA TYR A 43 -3.09 3.25 2.06
C TYR A 43 -4.61 3.07 2.03
N TYR A 44 -5.25 2.83 3.17
CA TYR A 44 -6.71 2.70 3.26
C TYR A 44 -7.47 3.93 2.76
N SER A 45 -6.93 5.11 3.05
CA SER A 45 -7.51 6.40 2.63
C SER A 45 -7.06 6.81 1.23
N GLU A 46 -6.39 5.93 0.48
CA GLU A 46 -5.89 6.15 -0.88
C GLU A 46 -4.98 7.37 -1.03
N ARG A 47 -4.40 7.85 0.08
CA ARG A 47 -3.45 8.97 0.10
C ARG A 47 -2.08 8.58 -0.44
N ARG A 48 -1.79 7.28 -0.45
CA ARG A 48 -0.55 6.69 -0.96
C ARG A 48 -0.87 5.45 -1.76
N LEU A 49 -0.09 5.20 -2.81
CA LEU A 49 -0.14 3.95 -3.56
C LEU A 49 0.49 2.81 -2.75
N LEU A 50 -0.08 1.61 -2.88
CA LEU A 50 0.44 0.41 -2.25
C LEU A 50 1.81 0.05 -2.85
N PRO A 51 2.84 -0.23 -2.04
CA PRO A 51 4.01 -0.96 -2.51
C PRO A 51 3.59 -2.35 -3.01
N GLU A 52 4.23 -2.83 -4.07
CA GLU A 52 4.02 -4.17 -4.61
C GLU A 52 4.22 -5.27 -3.56
N GLU A 53 5.30 -5.21 -2.78
CA GLU A 53 5.58 -6.17 -1.70
C GLU A 53 4.43 -6.27 -0.68
N LEU A 54 3.82 -5.12 -0.35
CA LEU A 54 2.69 -5.07 0.56
C LEU A 54 1.42 -5.63 -0.08
N PHE A 55 1.19 -5.30 -1.35
CA PHE A 55 0.08 -5.86 -2.11
C PHE A 55 0.17 -7.40 -2.16
N GLU A 56 1.32 -7.95 -2.52
CA GLU A 56 1.54 -9.39 -2.53
C GLU A 56 1.36 -10.03 -1.16
N THR A 57 1.90 -9.39 -0.11
CA THR A 57 1.78 -9.89 1.26
C THR A 57 0.30 -9.98 1.65
N LEU A 58 -0.48 -8.94 1.36
CA LEU A 58 -1.93 -8.92 1.62
C LEU A 58 -2.66 -10.00 0.82
N CYS A 59 -2.34 -10.18 -0.46
CA CYS A 59 -2.92 -11.25 -1.28
C CYS A 59 -2.61 -12.64 -0.69
N LYS A 60 -1.36 -12.87 -0.26
CA LYS A 60 -0.92 -14.15 0.32
C LYS A 60 -1.63 -14.46 1.64
N ILE A 61 -1.70 -13.50 2.56
CA ILE A 61 -2.28 -13.77 3.89
C ILE A 61 -3.81 -13.81 3.90
N ALA A 62 -4.45 -13.12 2.95
CA ALA A 62 -5.90 -13.02 2.86
C ALA A 62 -6.51 -13.99 1.84
N ASP A 63 -5.68 -14.85 1.23
CA ASP A 63 -6.06 -15.76 0.15
C ASP A 63 -6.82 -15.06 -0.99
N ILE A 64 -6.35 -13.86 -1.37
CA ILE A 64 -6.98 -13.08 -2.44
C ILE A 64 -6.29 -13.42 -3.76
N ASP A 65 -7.10 -13.86 -4.72
CA ASP A 65 -6.66 -14.10 -6.09
C ASP A 65 -6.37 -12.78 -6.81
N LYS A 66 -5.07 -12.51 -7.00
CA LYS A 66 -4.57 -11.32 -7.71
C LYS A 66 -5.12 -11.18 -9.13
N SER A 67 -5.49 -12.27 -9.80
CA SER A 67 -5.99 -12.25 -11.19
C SER A 67 -7.38 -11.61 -11.29
N LYS A 68 -8.12 -11.55 -10.19
CA LYS A 68 -9.47 -10.95 -10.10
C LYS A 68 -9.43 -9.46 -9.75
N ILE A 69 -8.24 -8.92 -9.50
CA ILE A 69 -8.05 -7.53 -9.11
C ILE A 69 -7.58 -6.74 -10.33
N SER A 70 -8.32 -5.67 -10.66
CA SER A 70 -7.86 -4.69 -11.65
C SER A 70 -6.94 -3.67 -10.97
N PHE A 71 -5.66 -3.69 -11.33
CA PHE A 71 -4.65 -2.73 -10.88
C PHE A 71 -3.65 -2.42 -12.01
N GLU A 72 -3.00 -1.27 -11.90
CA GLU A 72 -1.92 -0.82 -12.77
C GLU A 72 -0.60 -0.85 -11.99
N GLU A 73 0.48 -1.31 -12.61
CA GLU A 73 1.81 -1.24 -12.03
C GLU A 73 2.51 0.05 -12.47
N ILE A 74 3.06 0.77 -11.50
CA ILE A 74 3.82 2.00 -11.71
C ILE A 74 5.27 1.77 -11.31
N HIS A 75 6.18 1.93 -12.26
CA HIS A 75 7.62 1.90 -12.02
C HIS A 75 8.13 3.14 -11.25
N ASP A 76 9.20 2.95 -10.46
CA ASP A 76 9.69 3.81 -9.37
C ASP A 76 10.14 5.25 -9.72
N ASN A 77 9.89 5.74 -10.93
CA ASN A 77 10.16 7.14 -11.28
C ASN A 77 8.98 8.08 -10.99
N TRP A 78 7.86 7.58 -10.48
CA TRP A 78 6.70 8.40 -10.16
C TRP A 78 6.82 9.02 -8.76
N GLY A 79 7.25 10.28 -8.71
CA GLY A 79 7.21 11.10 -7.48
C GLY A 79 8.51 11.20 -6.69
N GLN A 80 9.59 10.50 -7.09
CA GLN A 80 10.93 10.84 -6.61
C GLN A 80 11.42 12.10 -7.34
N VAL A 81 10.89 13.27 -6.97
CA VAL A 81 11.69 14.49 -7.13
C VAL A 81 12.99 14.21 -6.39
N LYS A 82 14.14 14.42 -7.04
CA LYS A 82 15.49 14.37 -6.46
C LYS A 82 15.58 15.33 -5.25
N GLY A 83 14.99 14.95 -4.13
CA GLY A 83 14.93 15.75 -2.91
C GLY A 83 16.21 15.58 -2.14
N GLY A 84 17.19 16.45 -2.41
CA GLY A 84 18.39 16.54 -1.56
C GLY A 84 19.70 16.98 -2.20
N LYS A 85 19.71 17.78 -3.28
CA LYS A 85 20.89 18.60 -3.61
C LYS A 85 20.47 20.05 -3.77
N LYS A 86 20.36 20.78 -2.65
CA LYS A 86 20.49 22.24 -2.65
C LYS A 86 21.41 22.67 -1.51
N ASN A 87 22.67 22.86 -1.91
CA ASN A 87 23.71 23.74 -1.38
C ASN A 87 24.37 23.38 -0.04
N LYS A 88 25.60 22.83 -0.12
CA LYS A 88 26.66 23.25 0.80
C LYS A 88 26.76 24.77 0.73
N ARG A 89 26.57 25.48 1.84
CA ARG A 89 27.18 26.80 2.01
C ARG A 89 28.57 26.55 2.55
N ASP A 90 29.59 26.74 1.72
CA ASP A 90 30.93 27.01 2.22
C ASP A 90 30.85 28.39 2.91
N THR A 91 31.09 28.39 4.22
CA THR A 91 31.44 29.59 5.00
C THR A 91 32.57 29.19 5.93
#